data_AF-A0A6G9F9I9-F1
#
_entry.id   AF-A0A6G9F9I9-F1
#
_cell.length_a   1.000
_cell.length_b   1.000
_cell.length_c   1.000
_cell.angle_alpha   90.00
_cell.angle_beta   90.00
_cell.angle_gamma   90.00
#
_symmetry.space_group_name_H-M   'P 1'
#
loop_
_entity.id
_entity.type
_entity.pdbx_description
1 polymer ?
#
loop_
_entity_poly.entity_id
_entity_poly.type
_entity_poly.pdbx_seq_one_letter_code
_entity_poly.pdbx_strand_id
1 'polypeptide(L)'
;MAANPYHPYGPANPYAPAPPPSRPARRPSRTTGPLLVTSTVTMGLMAGLFFTFDVSIMPGLARTDDRIYVEAMQNFNQLIDNSGLFALVFIGAFIATTTAAVLDFRRGHRSPALWAAIAAALYLVALLITFSVNIPLNMELAQLGDPAKATDFALVDKFKGIWETTNIMRTLLCASALGCLAHCLKLHGRATAAAPAPAAPQAPPPHFPPYAPRTG
;
A
#
# COMPACT_ATOMS: atom_id res chain seq x y z
N MET A 1 27.12 -38.83 -49.13
CA MET A 1 26.83 -38.46 -47.74
C MET A 1 26.74 -36.95 -47.68
N ALA A 2 25.54 -36.39 -47.50
CA ALA A 2 25.31 -34.95 -47.50
C ALA A 2 25.65 -34.36 -46.12
N ALA A 3 26.46 -33.29 -46.09
CA ALA A 3 26.80 -32.55 -44.87
C ALA A 3 25.59 -31.69 -44.46
N ASN A 4 25.20 -31.79 -43.19
CA ASN A 4 24.14 -30.99 -42.57
C ASN A 4 24.66 -29.55 -42.32
N PRO A 5 24.10 -28.49 -42.96
CA PRO A 5 24.64 -27.13 -42.86
C PRO A 5 24.17 -26.34 -41.62
N TYR A 6 23.48 -26.95 -40.65
CA TYR A 6 22.97 -26.23 -39.47
C TYR A 6 23.60 -26.76 -38.16
N HIS A 7 24.85 -26.38 -37.89
CA HIS A 7 25.39 -26.36 -36.53
C HIS A 7 25.66 -24.89 -36.13
N PRO A 8 24.76 -24.23 -35.38
CA PRO A 8 24.90 -22.80 -35.01
C PRO A 8 26.02 -22.54 -34.00
N TYR A 9 26.66 -23.59 -33.50
CA TYR A 9 27.67 -23.52 -32.46
C TYR A 9 29.00 -23.95 -33.06
N GLY A 10 29.85 -22.95 -33.36
CA GLY A 10 31.28 -23.19 -33.54
C GLY A 10 31.90 -23.79 -32.27
N PRO A 11 33.12 -24.34 -32.35
CA PRO A 11 33.81 -24.90 -31.20
C PRO A 11 33.87 -23.87 -30.06
N ALA A 12 33.52 -24.29 -28.85
CA ALA A 12 33.49 -23.43 -27.67
C ALA A 12 34.85 -22.73 -27.49
N ASN A 13 34.86 -21.40 -27.45
CA ASN A 13 36.08 -20.61 -27.26
C ASN A 13 36.64 -20.91 -25.85
N PRO A 14 37.82 -21.57 -25.72
CA PRO A 14 38.41 -21.89 -24.42
C PRO A 14 38.86 -20.65 -23.63
N TYR A 15 38.93 -19.50 -24.30
CA TYR A 15 39.35 -18.21 -23.73
C TYR A 15 38.16 -17.29 -23.43
N ALA A 16 36.92 -17.77 -23.52
CA ALA A 16 35.77 -16.99 -23.09
C ALA A 16 35.90 -16.69 -21.58
N PRO A 17 35.82 -15.41 -21.16
CA PRO A 17 35.82 -15.06 -19.74
C PRO A 17 34.74 -15.83 -19.01
N ALA A 18 35.06 -16.36 -17.82
CA ALA A 18 34.07 -17.04 -17.00
C ALA A 18 32.86 -16.11 -16.80
N PRO A 19 31.62 -16.60 -17.00
CA PRO A 19 30.44 -15.80 -16.77
C PRO A 19 30.48 -15.27 -15.34
N PRO A 20 30.10 -14.00 -15.11
CA PRO A 20 30.13 -13.42 -13.78
C PRO A 20 29.29 -14.28 -12.82
N PRO A 21 29.70 -14.40 -11.55
CA PRO A 21 28.97 -15.21 -10.58
C PRO A 21 27.51 -14.77 -10.55
N SER A 22 26.60 -15.74 -10.70
CA SER A 22 25.16 -15.50 -10.59
C SER A 22 24.87 -14.87 -9.24
N ARG A 23 24.24 -13.68 -9.24
CA ARG A 23 23.82 -13.03 -7.99
C ARG A 23 22.99 -14.03 -7.18
N PRO A 24 23.31 -14.25 -5.89
CA PRO A 24 22.57 -15.21 -5.08
C PRO A 24 21.08 -14.85 -5.10
N ALA A 25 20.23 -15.85 -5.37
CA ALA A 25 18.78 -15.71 -5.35
C ALA A 25 18.33 -15.18 -3.99
N ARG A 26 17.77 -13.97 -3.97
CA ARG A 26 17.41 -13.28 -2.73
C ARG A 26 16.19 -13.96 -2.11
N ARG A 27 16.31 -14.43 -0.85
CA ARG A 27 15.22 -15.13 -0.16
C ARG A 27 13.95 -14.26 -0.08
N PRO A 28 12.75 -14.82 -0.33
CA PRO A 28 11.50 -14.09 -0.17
C PRO A 28 11.30 -13.67 1.29
N SER A 29 10.76 -12.47 1.47
CA SER A 29 10.64 -11.80 2.75
C SER A 29 9.43 -12.33 3.54
N ARG A 30 9.65 -12.81 4.77
CA ARG A 30 8.55 -13.16 5.69
C ARG A 30 7.75 -11.95 6.22
N THR A 31 8.26 -10.71 6.12
CA THR A 31 7.65 -9.52 6.76
C THR A 31 6.97 -8.52 5.82
N THR A 32 7.46 -8.33 4.59
CA THR A 32 6.84 -7.40 3.62
C THR A 32 5.45 -7.83 3.20
N GLY A 33 5.22 -9.13 2.96
CA GLY A 33 3.89 -9.63 2.56
C GLY A 33 2.79 -9.21 3.53
N PRO A 34 2.92 -9.54 4.85
CA PRO A 34 1.97 -9.07 5.86
C PRO A 34 1.81 -7.55 5.90
N LEU A 35 2.90 -6.77 5.79
CA LEU A 35 2.81 -5.31 5.77
C LEU A 35 2.03 -4.77 4.57
N LEU A 36 2.21 -5.35 3.38
CA LEU A 36 1.46 -4.97 2.18
C LEU A 36 -0.01 -5.32 2.30
N VAL A 37 -0.35 -6.47 2.89
CA VAL A 37 -1.74 -6.85 3.19
C VAL A 37 -2.35 -5.85 4.17
N THR A 38 -1.69 -5.59 5.30
CA THR A 38 -2.16 -4.60 6.28
C THR A 38 -2.36 -3.24 5.65
N SER A 39 -1.38 -2.76 4.86
CA SER A 39 -1.46 -1.48 4.14
C SER A 39 -2.67 -1.43 3.20
N THR A 40 -2.92 -2.51 2.47
CA THR A 40 -4.03 -2.60 1.52
C THR A 40 -5.38 -2.60 2.23
N VAL A 41 -5.51 -3.35 3.33
CA VAL A 41 -6.73 -3.39 4.12
C VAL A 41 -7.03 -2.04 4.74
N THR A 42 -6.05 -1.41 5.40
CA THR A 42 -6.27 -0.10 6.04
C THR A 42 -6.50 1.01 5.01
N MET A 43 -5.81 1.00 3.87
CA MET A 43 -6.11 1.91 2.76
C MET A 43 -7.51 1.71 2.20
N GLY A 44 -7.97 0.45 2.12
CA GLY A 44 -9.33 0.10 1.71
C GLY A 44 -10.39 0.61 2.67
N LEU A 45 -10.15 0.51 3.98
CA LEU A 45 -11.03 1.10 5.01
C LEU A 45 -11.13 2.62 4.84
N MET A 46 -10.00 3.30 4.57
CA MET A 46 -10.00 4.75 4.38
C MET A 46 -10.70 5.18 3.09
N ALA A 47 -10.43 4.50 1.97
CA ALA A 47 -11.12 4.74 0.71
C ALA A 47 -12.63 4.50 0.84
N GLY A 48 -13.02 3.42 1.51
CA GLY A 48 -14.43 3.08 1.76
C GLY A 48 -15.13 4.09 2.65
N LEU A 49 -14.46 4.57 3.71
CA LEU A 49 -14.99 5.61 4.59
C LEU A 49 -15.29 6.89 3.80
N PHE A 50 -14.30 7.44 3.09
CA PHE A 50 -14.49 8.68 2.33
C PHE A 50 -15.53 8.51 1.22
N PHE A 51 -15.51 7.38 0.52
CA PHE A 51 -16.50 7.07 -0.52
C PHE A 51 -17.93 7.01 0.04
N THR A 52 -18.11 6.41 1.22
CA THR A 52 -19.43 6.35 1.88
C THR A 52 -19.95 7.76 2.18
N PHE A 53 -19.07 8.66 2.60
CA PHE A 53 -19.43 10.05 2.82
C PHE A 53 -19.88 10.76 1.53
N ASP A 54 -19.19 10.52 0.42
CA ASP A 54 -19.53 11.13 -0.88
C ASP A 54 -20.86 10.62 -1.45
N VAL A 55 -21.13 9.32 -1.34
CA VAL A 55 -22.26 8.71 -2.08
C VAL A 55 -23.56 8.62 -1.31
N SER A 56 -23.52 8.57 0.03
CA SER A 56 -24.72 8.36 0.83
C SER A 56 -24.87 9.34 1.99
N ILE A 57 -23.82 9.62 2.76
CA ILE A 57 -23.95 10.45 3.97
C ILE A 57 -24.19 11.92 3.60
N MET A 58 -23.29 12.56 2.84
CA MET A 58 -23.46 13.96 2.46
C MET A 58 -24.73 14.19 1.63
N PRO A 59 -25.03 13.39 0.58
CA PRO A 59 -26.28 13.53 -0.16
C PRO A 59 -27.53 13.28 0.69
N GLY A 60 -27.45 12.39 1.67
CA GLY A 60 -28.54 12.13 2.62
C GLY A 60 -28.79 13.32 3.54
N LEU A 61 -27.73 13.88 4.12
CA LEU A 61 -27.83 15.06 4.99
C LEU A 61 -28.27 16.31 4.22
N ALA A 62 -27.87 16.46 2.94
CA ALA A 62 -28.31 17.56 2.08
C ALA A 62 -29.84 17.57 1.83
N ARG A 63 -30.55 16.46 2.12
CA ARG A 63 -32.02 16.38 2.07
C ARG A 63 -32.70 16.76 3.39
N THR A 64 -31.93 17.16 4.39
CA THR A 64 -32.42 17.59 5.71
C THR A 64 -32.21 19.09 5.89
N ASP A 65 -32.87 19.67 6.89
CA ASP A 65 -32.66 21.08 7.24
C ASP A 65 -31.25 21.30 7.81
N ASP A 66 -30.71 22.51 7.65
CA ASP A 66 -29.34 22.86 8.05
C ASP A 66 -29.05 22.54 9.51
N ARG A 67 -30.03 22.67 10.41
CA ARG A 67 -29.88 22.29 11.81
C ARG A 67 -29.50 20.82 11.97
N ILE A 68 -30.22 19.92 11.28
CA ILE A 68 -29.98 18.47 11.34
C ILE A 68 -28.64 18.14 10.69
N TYR A 69 -28.32 18.80 9.57
CA TYR A 69 -27.03 18.65 8.91
C TYR A 69 -25.87 18.98 9.87
N VAL A 70 -25.91 20.16 10.50
CA VAL A 70 -24.84 20.64 11.40
C VAL A 70 -24.73 19.73 12.62
N GLU A 71 -25.85 19.38 13.25
CA GLU A 71 -25.87 18.48 14.40
C GLU A 71 -25.25 17.12 14.07
N ALA A 72 -25.65 16.50 12.96
CA ALA A 72 -25.09 15.23 12.53
C ALA A 72 -23.58 15.35 12.24
N MET A 73 -23.16 16.39 11.54
CA MET A 73 -21.75 16.60 11.20
C MET A 73 -20.87 16.86 12.42
N GLN A 74 -21.32 17.67 13.38
CA GLN A 74 -20.62 17.88 14.64
C GLN A 74 -20.45 16.56 15.40
N ASN A 75 -21.51 15.73 15.47
CA ASN A 75 -21.45 14.42 16.11
C ASN A 75 -20.49 13.46 15.40
N PHE A 76 -20.55 13.36 14.07
CA PHE A 76 -19.64 12.50 13.30
C PHE A 76 -18.18 12.93 13.47
N ASN A 77 -17.89 14.23 13.36
CA ASN A 77 -16.55 14.77 13.55
C ASN A 77 -16.04 14.47 14.96
N GLN A 78 -16.84 14.72 16.00
CA GLN A 78 -16.45 14.46 17.38
C GLN A 78 -16.15 12.97 17.64
N LEU A 79 -16.97 12.06 17.09
CA LEU A 79 -16.74 10.61 17.23
C LEU A 79 -15.46 10.17 16.51
N ILE A 80 -15.17 10.74 15.34
CA ILE A 80 -13.96 10.44 14.57
C ILE A 80 -12.72 10.97 15.30
N ASP A 81 -12.74 12.22 15.73
CA ASP A 81 -11.59 12.91 16.35
C ASP A 81 -11.19 12.26 17.69
N ASN A 82 -12.15 11.72 18.43
CA ASN A 82 -11.91 11.06 19.73
C ASN A 82 -11.73 9.53 19.61
N SER A 83 -11.72 8.97 18.39
CA SER A 83 -11.58 7.53 18.18
C SER A 83 -10.11 7.13 18.02
N GLY A 84 -9.54 6.53 19.06
CA GLY A 84 -8.19 5.94 19.00
C GLY A 84 -8.05 4.84 17.94
N LEU A 85 -9.13 4.11 17.65
CA LEU A 85 -9.15 3.11 16.57
C LEU A 85 -9.07 3.78 15.19
N PHE A 86 -9.81 4.87 14.98
CA PHE A 86 -9.73 5.63 13.74
C PHE A 86 -8.32 6.18 13.54
N ALA A 87 -7.75 6.84 14.56
CA ALA A 87 -6.39 7.37 14.50
C ALA A 87 -5.35 6.29 14.17
N LEU A 88 -5.48 5.11 14.78
CA LEU A 88 -4.62 3.96 14.51
C LEU A 88 -4.71 3.50 13.05
N VAL A 89 -5.91 3.36 12.48
CA VAL A 89 -6.08 2.97 11.07
C VAL A 89 -5.60 4.07 10.13
N PHE A 90 -5.96 5.32 10.42
CA PHE A 90 -5.68 6.48 9.59
C PHE A 90 -4.18 6.75 9.43
N ILE A 91 -3.44 6.82 10.55
CA ILE A 91 -1.99 7.02 10.54
C ILE A 91 -1.25 5.72 10.26
N GLY A 92 -1.75 4.60 10.77
CA GLY A 92 -1.17 3.27 10.56
C GLY A 92 -1.14 2.88 9.08
N ALA A 93 -2.14 3.26 8.29
CA ALA A 93 -2.14 3.06 6.84
C ALA A 93 -0.92 3.71 6.17
N PHE A 94 -0.61 4.95 6.53
CA PHE A 94 0.55 5.67 5.97
C PHE A 94 1.88 5.04 6.40
N ILE A 95 2.02 4.73 7.70
CA ILE A 95 3.24 4.14 8.26
C ILE A 95 3.49 2.76 7.65
N ALA A 96 2.47 1.90 7.58
CA ALA A 96 2.58 0.57 7.01
C ALA A 96 2.97 0.63 5.52
N THR A 97 2.31 1.49 4.74
CA THR A 97 2.57 1.65 3.31
C THR A 97 3.99 2.14 3.05
N THR A 98 4.44 3.16 3.79
CA THR A 98 5.79 3.72 3.67
C THR A 98 6.85 2.71 4.09
N THR A 99 6.60 1.96 5.17
CA THR A 99 7.51 0.91 5.64
C THR A 99 7.65 -0.20 4.60
N ALA A 100 6.53 -0.63 3.99
CA ALA A 100 6.56 -1.62 2.93
C ALA A 100 7.38 -1.14 1.72
N ALA A 101 7.20 0.11 1.29
CA ALA A 101 7.96 0.71 0.19
C ALA A 101 9.48 0.72 0.47
N VAL A 102 9.89 1.17 1.66
CA VAL A 102 11.30 1.22 2.07
C VAL A 102 11.91 -0.18 2.13
N LEU A 103 11.18 -1.15 2.69
CA LEU A 103 11.67 -2.53 2.81
C LEU A 103 11.85 -3.19 1.43
N ASP A 104 10.89 -3.05 0.52
CA ASP A 104 11.02 -3.59 -0.83
C ASP A 104 12.14 -2.90 -1.62
N PHE A 105 12.33 -1.59 -1.44
CA PHE A 105 13.44 -0.85 -2.05
C PHE A 105 14.80 -1.36 -1.58
N ARG A 106 15.00 -1.49 -0.26
CA ARG A 106 16.23 -2.05 0.34
C ARG A 106 16.47 -3.51 -0.09
N ARG A 107 15.39 -4.23 -0.39
CA ARG A 107 15.40 -5.59 -0.92
C ARG A 107 15.54 -5.68 -2.44
N GLY A 108 15.73 -4.56 -3.12
CA GLY A 108 15.99 -4.53 -4.56
C GLY A 108 14.76 -4.87 -5.41
N HIS A 109 13.58 -4.99 -4.79
CA HIS A 109 12.29 -5.15 -5.46
C HIS A 109 11.82 -3.79 -5.98
N ARG A 110 12.53 -3.24 -6.98
CA ARG A 110 12.35 -1.86 -7.44
C ARG A 110 10.93 -1.56 -7.90
N SER A 111 10.31 -2.47 -8.65
CA SER A 111 8.96 -2.27 -9.20
C SER A 111 7.88 -2.27 -8.09
N PRO A 112 7.77 -3.29 -7.21
CA PRO A 112 6.87 -3.23 -6.05
C PRO A 112 7.10 -2.00 -5.16
N ALA A 113 8.37 -1.66 -4.89
CA ALA A 113 8.72 -0.50 -4.08
C ALA A 113 8.22 0.82 -4.69
N LEU A 114 8.31 0.98 -6.01
CA LEU A 114 7.81 2.16 -6.71
C LEU A 114 6.29 2.32 -6.53
N TRP A 115 5.52 1.25 -6.73
CA TRP A 115 4.07 1.29 -6.57
C TRP A 115 3.64 1.57 -5.12
N ALA A 116 4.33 0.98 -4.14
CA ALA A 116 4.08 1.28 -2.73
C ALA A 116 4.45 2.74 -2.38
N ALA A 117 5.53 3.29 -2.98
CA ALA A 117 5.91 4.68 -2.79
C ALA A 117 4.89 5.65 -3.40
N ILE A 118 4.37 5.35 -4.60
CA ILE A 118 3.29 6.14 -5.22
C ILE A 118 2.04 6.12 -4.33
N ALA A 119 1.66 4.95 -3.81
CA ALA A 119 0.54 4.84 -2.87
C ALA A 119 0.75 5.67 -1.60
N ALA A 120 1.96 5.64 -1.02
CA ALA A 120 2.31 6.46 0.13
C ALA A 120 2.19 7.96 -0.19
N ALA A 121 2.69 8.40 -1.35
CA ALA A 121 2.63 9.80 -1.76
C ALA A 121 1.18 10.28 -1.97
N LEU A 122 0.35 9.48 -2.65
CA LEU A 122 -1.07 9.78 -2.86
C LEU A 122 -1.81 9.91 -1.52
N TYR A 123 -1.58 8.97 -0.61
CA TYR A 123 -2.21 9.02 0.71
C TYR A 123 -1.68 10.17 1.57
N LEU A 124 -0.40 10.52 1.45
CA LEU A 124 0.15 11.72 2.09
C LEU A 124 -0.58 12.98 1.65
N VAL A 125 -0.89 13.13 0.35
CA VAL A 125 -1.69 14.27 -0.12
C VAL A 125 -3.10 14.25 0.51
N ALA A 126 -3.73 13.09 0.66
CA ALA A 126 -5.02 12.98 1.35
C ALA A 126 -4.93 13.36 2.84
N LEU A 127 -3.83 12.99 3.51
CA LEU A 127 -3.54 13.43 4.88
C LEU A 127 -3.40 14.95 4.96
N LEU A 128 -2.65 15.55 4.04
CA LEU A 128 -2.46 17.00 3.99
C LEU A 128 -3.79 17.73 3.80
N ILE A 129 -4.65 17.25 2.88
CA ILE A 129 -6.02 17.80 2.72
C ILE A 129 -6.79 17.69 4.03
N THR A 130 -6.71 16.54 4.71
CA THR A 130 -7.42 16.32 5.97
C THR A 130 -6.95 17.27 7.07
N PHE A 131 -5.65 17.38 7.29
CA PHE A 131 -5.08 18.21 8.37
C PHE A 131 -5.17 19.70 8.08
N SER A 132 -5.02 20.11 6.82
CA SER A 132 -4.96 21.54 6.47
C SER A 132 -6.30 22.13 6.05
N VAL A 133 -7.29 21.31 5.70
CA VAL A 133 -8.61 21.79 5.25
C VAL A 133 -9.74 21.20 6.07
N ASN A 134 -9.91 19.87 6.09
CA ASN A 134 -11.10 19.28 6.71
C ASN A 134 -11.13 19.44 8.22
N ILE A 135 -10.01 19.24 8.93
CA ILE A 135 -9.96 19.41 10.38
C ILE A 135 -10.26 20.87 10.78
N PRO A 136 -9.57 21.89 10.21
CA PRO A 136 -9.93 23.28 10.48
C PRO A 136 -11.40 23.61 10.18
N LEU A 137 -11.92 23.14 9.05
CA LEU A 137 -13.30 23.37 8.66
C LEU A 137 -14.30 22.70 9.61
N ASN A 138 -13.99 21.49 10.09
CA ASN A 138 -14.76 20.80 11.11
C ASN A 138 -14.74 21.55 12.45
N MET A 139 -13.61 22.15 12.82
CA MET A 139 -13.49 22.98 14.03
C MET A 139 -14.31 24.27 13.90
N GLU A 140 -14.33 24.91 12.74
CA GLU A 140 -15.22 26.07 12.47
C GLU A 140 -16.69 25.67 12.63
N LEU A 141 -17.09 24.51 12.10
CA LEU A 141 -18.45 24.01 12.27
C LEU A 141 -18.80 23.72 13.73
N ALA A 142 -17.84 23.19 14.51
CA ALA A 142 -18.03 22.93 15.94
C ALA A 142 -18.21 24.23 16.75
N GLN A 143 -17.60 25.34 16.31
CA GLN A 143 -17.73 26.65 16.98
C GLN A 143 -19.12 27.27 16.85
N LEU A 144 -19.98 26.79 15.94
CA LEU A 144 -21.38 27.18 15.89
C LEU A 144 -22.15 26.79 17.17
N GLY A 145 -21.59 25.89 17.98
CA GLY A 145 -22.20 25.46 19.24
C GLY A 145 -23.49 24.70 18.99
N ASP A 146 -24.51 24.95 19.82
CA ASP A 146 -25.80 24.29 19.80
C ASP A 146 -26.60 24.65 18.52
N PRO A 147 -26.79 23.72 17.58
CA PRO A 147 -27.48 24.00 16.32
C PRO A 147 -28.93 24.45 16.52
N ALA A 148 -29.57 24.12 17.66
CA ALA A 148 -30.92 24.57 17.98
C ALA A 148 -31.01 26.07 18.29
N LYS A 149 -29.87 26.73 18.56
CA LYS A 149 -29.77 28.17 18.88
C LYS A 149 -29.18 28.99 17.73
N ALA A 150 -28.67 28.34 16.69
CA ALA A 150 -28.13 29.01 15.51
C ALA A 150 -29.26 29.60 14.65
N THR A 151 -29.09 30.84 14.21
CA THR A 151 -30.07 31.58 13.40
C THR A 151 -29.53 32.02 12.03
N ASP A 152 -28.22 31.91 11.81
CA ASP A 152 -27.55 32.19 10.54
C ASP A 152 -26.71 30.98 10.12
N PHE A 153 -27.06 30.40 8.96
CA PHE A 153 -26.41 29.21 8.40
C PHE A 153 -25.63 29.52 7.11
N ALA A 154 -25.33 30.79 6.80
CA ALA A 154 -24.49 31.13 5.64
C ALA A 154 -23.10 30.44 5.67
N LEU A 155 -22.57 30.19 6.87
CA LEU A 155 -21.34 29.41 7.06
C LEU A 155 -21.50 27.94 6.63
N VAL A 156 -22.70 27.36 6.76
CA VAL A 156 -22.99 25.95 6.46
C VAL A 156 -22.92 25.68 4.96
N ASP A 157 -23.38 26.59 4.12
CA ASP A 157 -23.29 26.41 2.66
C ASP A 157 -21.84 26.43 2.17
N LYS A 158 -21.02 27.34 2.73
CA LYS A 158 -19.56 27.34 2.49
C LYS A 158 -18.92 26.04 2.99
N PHE A 159 -19.32 25.58 4.18
CA PHE A 159 -18.85 24.32 4.75
C PHE A 159 -19.15 23.15 3.82
N LYS A 160 -20.41 22.97 3.41
CA LYS A 160 -20.85 21.88 2.52
C LYS A 160 -20.01 21.80 1.26
N GLY A 161 -19.89 22.91 0.53
CA GLY A 161 -19.17 22.93 -0.75
C GLY A 161 -17.69 22.57 -0.62
N ILE A 162 -16.98 23.16 0.36
CA ILE A 162 -15.55 22.88 0.57
C ILE A 162 -15.35 21.46 1.09
N TRP A 163 -16.16 21.05 2.06
CA TRP A 163 -16.04 19.74 2.71
C TRP A 163 -16.30 18.61 1.71
N GLU A 164 -17.37 18.69 0.92
CA GLU A 164 -17.70 17.68 -0.09
C GLU A 164 -16.62 17.60 -1.18
N THR A 165 -16.20 18.76 -1.72
CA THR A 165 -15.16 18.81 -2.77
C THR A 165 -13.86 18.16 -2.29
N THR A 166 -13.42 18.49 -1.07
CA THR A 166 -12.20 17.93 -0.50
C THR A 166 -12.36 16.46 -0.11
N ASN A 167 -13.56 16.02 0.28
CA ASN A 167 -13.83 14.61 0.54
C ASN A 167 -13.75 13.75 -0.74
N ILE A 168 -14.31 14.24 -1.85
CA ILE A 168 -14.16 13.60 -3.17
C ILE A 168 -12.69 13.45 -3.55
N MET A 169 -11.88 14.50 -3.34
CA MET A 169 -10.43 14.41 -3.58
C MET A 169 -9.77 13.33 -2.72
N ARG A 170 -10.10 13.26 -1.43
CA ARG A 170 -9.59 12.21 -0.53
C ARG A 170 -10.02 10.82 -0.97
N THR A 171 -11.26 10.64 -1.42
CA THR A 171 -11.76 9.39 -1.98
C THR A 171 -10.94 8.96 -3.20
N LEU A 172 -10.75 9.85 -4.17
CA LEU A 172 -9.99 9.55 -5.39
C LEU A 172 -8.52 9.21 -5.09
N LEU A 173 -7.89 9.96 -4.19
CA LEU A 173 -6.51 9.72 -3.74
C LEU A 173 -6.37 8.37 -3.04
N CYS A 174 -7.26 8.05 -2.10
CA CYS A 174 -7.23 6.79 -1.35
C CYS A 174 -7.57 5.59 -2.24
N ALA A 175 -8.55 5.71 -3.14
CA ALA A 175 -8.89 4.66 -4.10
C ALA A 175 -7.73 4.40 -5.08
N SER A 176 -7.06 5.45 -5.55
CA SER A 176 -5.87 5.32 -6.40
C SER A 176 -4.69 4.69 -5.65
N ALA A 177 -4.47 5.08 -4.39
CA ALA A 177 -3.46 4.48 -3.52
C ALA A 177 -3.75 2.99 -3.27
N LEU A 178 -5.02 2.63 -3.04
CA LEU A 178 -5.47 1.24 -2.92
C LEU A 178 -5.19 0.44 -4.20
N GLY A 179 -5.49 1.00 -5.37
CA GLY A 179 -5.17 0.38 -6.66
C GLY A 179 -3.66 0.13 -6.84
N CYS A 180 -2.83 1.10 -6.45
CA CYS A 180 -1.37 0.96 -6.45
C CYS A 180 -0.89 -0.14 -5.51
N LEU A 181 -1.46 -0.23 -4.30
CA LEU A 181 -1.15 -1.26 -3.31
C LEU A 181 -1.59 -2.66 -3.78
N ALA A 182 -2.77 -2.78 -4.39
CA ALA A 182 -3.23 -4.03 -4.98
C ALA A 182 -2.29 -4.50 -6.11
N HIS A 183 -1.84 -3.58 -6.96
CA HIS A 183 -0.84 -3.88 -7.99
C HIS A 183 0.51 -4.29 -7.39
N CYS A 184 0.97 -3.58 -6.35
CA CYS A 184 2.18 -3.92 -5.60
C CYS A 184 2.12 -5.34 -5.02
N LEU A 185 1.01 -5.71 -4.36
CA LEU A 185 0.74 -7.06 -3.84
C LEU A 185 0.85 -8.12 -4.94
N LYS A 186 0.24 -7.88 -6.10
CA LYS A 186 0.30 -8.80 -7.25
C LYS A 186 1.74 -9.00 -7.71
N LEU A 187 2.53 -7.93 -7.85
CA LEU A 187 3.93 -8.02 -8.23
C LEU A 187 4.78 -8.76 -7.19
N HIS A 188 4.54 -8.48 -5.90
CA HIS A 188 5.24 -9.13 -4.79
C HIS A 188 4.94 -10.64 -4.74
N GLY A 189 3.69 -11.04 -4.97
CA GLY A 189 3.29 -12.45 -5.08
C GLY A 189 3.96 -13.18 -6.24
N ARG A 190 4.01 -12.56 -7.43
CA ARG A 190 4.70 -13.13 -8.61
C ARG A 190 6.20 -13.32 -8.37
N ALA A 191 6.85 -12.33 -7.76
CA ALA A 191 8.27 -12.40 -7.42
C ALA A 191 8.57 -13.53 -6.41
N THR A 192 7.67 -13.75 -5.46
CA THR A 192 7.79 -14.82 -4.46
C THR A 192 7.61 -16.21 -5.09
N ALA A 193 6.64 -16.36 -6.00
CA ALA A 193 6.37 -17.63 -6.69
C ALA A 193 7.49 -18.02 -7.69
N ALA A 194 8.19 -17.05 -8.27
CA ALA A 194 9.29 -17.29 -9.20
C ALA A 194 10.63 -17.64 -8.52
N ALA A 195 10.72 -17.56 -7.19
CA ALA A 195 11.94 -17.89 -6.47
C ALA A 195 12.19 -19.41 -6.51
N PRO A 196 13.41 -19.88 -6.87
CA PRO A 196 13.72 -21.31 -6.91
C PRO A 196 13.53 -21.94 -5.53
N ALA A 197 13.01 -23.17 -5.50
CA ALA A 197 12.83 -23.95 -4.28
C ALA A 197 14.17 -24.05 -3.52
N PRO A 198 14.16 -24.05 -2.17
CA PRO A 198 15.37 -24.25 -1.40
C PRO A 198 16.04 -25.56 -1.84
N ALA A 199 17.35 -25.50 -2.11
CA ALA A 199 18.12 -26.69 -2.47
C ALA A 199 17.89 -27.78 -1.43
N ALA A 200 17.60 -29.00 -1.88
CA ALA A 200 17.51 -30.16 -1.01
C ALA A 200 18.80 -30.26 -0.16
N PRO A 201 18.72 -30.71 1.10
CA PRO A 201 19.90 -30.94 1.92
C PRO A 201 20.92 -31.73 1.09
N GLN A 202 22.13 -31.19 0.90
CA GLN A 202 23.19 -31.93 0.23
C GLN A 202 23.41 -33.23 1.00
N ALA A 203 23.30 -34.36 0.31
CA ALA A 203 23.63 -35.65 0.90
C ALA A 203 25.06 -35.55 1.46
N PRO A 204 25.32 -36.08 2.68
CA PRO A 204 26.66 -36.07 3.23
C PRO A 204 27.62 -36.70 2.22
N PRO A 205 28.85 -36.17 2.08
CA PRO A 205 29.82 -36.69 1.12
C PRO A 205 30.00 -38.20 1.33
N PRO A 206 30.11 -38.98 0.23
CA PRO A 206 30.28 -40.42 0.34
C PRO A 206 31.49 -40.73 1.22
N HIS A 207 31.26 -41.53 2.26
CA HIS A 207 32.33 -42.03 3.12
C HIS A 207 33.14 -43.07 2.35
N PHE A 208 34.29 -42.66 1.79
CA PHE A 208 35.22 -43.61 1.19
C PHE A 208 35.99 -44.32 2.29
N PRO A 209 35.88 -45.66 2.44
CA PRO A 209 36.73 -46.39 3.35
C PRO A 209 38.20 -46.24 2.92
N PRO A 210 39.16 -46.16 3.86
CA PRO A 210 40.57 -46.03 3.54
C PRO A 210 41.03 -47.22 2.68
N TYR A 211 41.84 -46.91 1.66
CA TYR A 211 42.36 -47.86 0.69
C TYR A 211 43.16 -48.95 1.40
N ALA A 212 42.66 -50.19 1.39
CA ALA A 212 43.41 -51.33 1.91
C ALA A 212 44.61 -51.61 0.98
N PRO A 213 45.85 -51.73 1.50
CA PRO A 213 46.99 -52.13 0.69
C PRO A 213 46.74 -53.53 0.11
N ARG A 214 46.90 -53.68 -1.20
CA ARG A 214 46.99 -55.01 -1.81
C ARG A 214 48.31 -55.63 -1.38
N THR A 215 48.25 -56.58 -0.45
CA THR A 215 49.38 -57.48 -0.18
C THR A 215 49.52 -58.41 -1.39
N GLY A 216 50.65 -58.28 -2.09
CA GLY A 216 51.12 -59.27 -3.06
C GLY A 216 51.80 -60.45 -2.37
#